data_AF-A0A9D9SW70-F1
#
_entry.id   AF-A0A9D9SW70-F1
#
_cell.length_a   1.000
_cell.length_b   1.000
_cell.length_c   1.000
_cell.angle_alpha   90.00
_cell.angle_beta   90.00
_cell.angle_gamma   90.00
#
_symmetry.space_group_name_H-M   'P 1'
#
loop_
_entity.id
_entity.type
_entity.pdbx_description
1 polymer ?
#
loop_
_entity_poly.entity_id
_entity_poly.type
_entity_poly.pdbx_seq_one_letter_code
_entity_poly.pdbx_strand_id
1 'polypeptide(L)'
;MSEMAPPEPGPGRATGGAPGHGGDFQDLRLLIRSNVPLLVAETHDESRALEMLTRVAVKEALPLFCWSATDGLQRLGFGELPAKDSLLEPDAVLGAVKAQREAGLYVLCDMHPYLGDPRVVRLLKDIALRYREIGHTLVLLSYRVDIPPELRRLAAKVELSLPDEEEIMTIVREEAKRWQEASGGKRVKTDSRTLGQLTRSLRG
;
A
#
# COMPACT_ATOMS: atom_id res chain seq x y z
N MET A 1 -15.00 -56.06 36.69
CA MET A 1 -15.43 -54.90 35.89
C MET A 1 -14.54 -53.74 36.28
N SER A 2 -13.52 -53.47 35.46
CA SER A 2 -12.73 -52.23 35.53
C SER A 2 -12.69 -51.70 34.12
N GLU A 3 -13.42 -50.61 33.94
CA GLU A 3 -13.65 -49.91 32.68
C GLU A 3 -12.38 -49.13 32.30
N MET A 4 -11.85 -49.40 31.11
CA MET A 4 -10.64 -48.78 30.57
C MET A 4 -11.05 -47.53 29.82
N ALA A 5 -10.80 -46.36 30.41
CA ALA A 5 -11.04 -45.07 29.76
C ALA A 5 -10.03 -44.85 28.62
N PRO A 6 -10.43 -44.25 27.48
CA PRO A 6 -9.54 -43.98 26.36
C PRO A 6 -8.59 -42.81 26.67
N PRO A 7 -7.40 -42.75 26.02
CA PRO A 7 -6.45 -41.66 26.22
C PRO A 7 -6.94 -40.36 25.54
N GLU A 8 -6.84 -39.25 26.28
CA GLU A 8 -7.10 -37.89 25.82
C GLU A 8 -6.22 -37.51 24.61
N PRO A 9 -6.77 -36.80 23.59
CA PRO A 9 -5.99 -36.31 22.47
C PRO A 9 -5.10 -35.14 22.91
N GLY A 10 -3.79 -35.25 22.66
CA GLY A 10 -2.80 -34.21 22.96
C GLY A 10 -3.09 -32.89 22.25
N PRO A 11 -2.58 -31.75 22.78
CA PRO A 11 -2.91 -30.44 22.27
C PRO A 11 -2.44 -30.31 20.82
N GLY A 12 -3.40 -30.06 19.93
CA GLY A 12 -3.16 -29.82 18.52
C GLY A 12 -2.14 -28.71 18.34
N ARG A 13 -1.07 -29.02 17.58
CA ARG A 13 -0.17 -28.01 17.04
C ARG A 13 -1.02 -27.03 16.22
N ALA A 14 -1.22 -25.83 16.75
CA ALA A 14 -1.65 -24.69 15.98
C ALA A 14 -0.59 -24.44 14.90
N THR A 15 -0.86 -24.88 13.68
CA THR A 15 -0.16 -24.42 12.48
C THR A 15 -0.53 -22.96 12.30
N GLY A 16 0.27 -22.05 12.86
CA GLY A 16 0.22 -20.63 12.53
C GLY A 16 0.58 -20.49 11.06
N GLY A 17 -0.44 -20.26 10.23
CA GLY A 17 -0.24 -19.85 8.84
C GLY A 17 0.48 -18.51 8.83
N ALA A 18 1.58 -18.42 8.08
CA ALA A 18 2.30 -17.18 7.89
C ALA A 18 1.37 -16.15 7.21
N PRO A 19 1.34 -14.88 7.66
CA PRO A 19 0.55 -13.84 7.04
C PRO A 19 1.26 -13.37 5.76
N GLY A 20 1.05 -14.11 4.67
CA GLY A 20 1.52 -13.75 3.33
C GLY A 20 0.34 -13.28 2.49
N HIS A 21 0.37 -12.00 2.08
CA HIS A 21 -0.39 -11.40 0.97
C HIS A 21 -1.92 -11.28 1.11
N GLY A 22 -2.61 -12.27 1.68
CA GLY A 22 -4.05 -12.25 1.93
C GLY A 22 -4.45 -11.41 3.15
N GLY A 23 -3.57 -11.30 4.15
CA GLY A 23 -3.77 -10.52 5.37
C GLY A 23 -3.83 -9.03 5.07
N ASP A 24 -2.72 -8.45 4.58
CA ASP A 24 -2.60 -7.01 4.30
C ASP A 24 -3.70 -6.46 3.39
N PHE A 25 -4.07 -7.20 2.35
CA PHE A 25 -5.14 -6.78 1.44
C PHE A 25 -6.50 -6.75 2.14
N GLN A 26 -6.79 -7.73 3.00
CA GLN A 26 -8.05 -7.76 3.76
C GLN A 26 -8.03 -6.72 4.88
N ASP A 27 -6.89 -6.49 5.52
CA ASP A 27 -6.71 -5.49 6.56
C ASP A 27 -6.83 -4.08 5.99
N LEU A 28 -6.20 -3.78 4.85
CA LEU A 28 -6.35 -2.52 4.14
C LEU A 28 -7.80 -2.28 3.69
N ARG A 29 -8.49 -3.33 3.23
CA ARG A 29 -9.93 -3.24 2.93
C ARG A 29 -10.77 -2.97 4.18
N LEU A 30 -10.46 -3.61 5.29
CA LEU A 30 -11.14 -3.38 6.55
C LEU A 30 -10.91 -1.94 7.03
N LEU A 31 -9.70 -1.41 6.86
CA LEU A 31 -9.34 -0.04 7.22
C LEU A 31 -10.07 1.00 6.37
N ILE A 32 -10.14 0.80 5.05
CA ILE A 32 -10.91 1.67 4.17
C ILE A 32 -12.41 1.63 4.51
N ARG A 33 -12.93 0.46 4.91
CA ARG A 33 -14.34 0.30 5.31
C ARG A 33 -14.64 0.76 6.74
N SER A 34 -13.65 0.95 7.59
CA SER A 34 -13.83 1.32 9.01
C SER A 34 -13.95 2.82 9.24
N ASN A 35 -14.20 3.60 8.18
CA ASN A 35 -14.42 5.05 8.22
C ASN A 35 -13.22 5.84 8.76
N VAL A 36 -12.01 5.35 8.49
CA VAL A 36 -10.78 6.07 8.83
C VAL A 36 -10.44 7.04 7.69
N PRO A 37 -10.40 8.36 7.95
CA PRO A 37 -10.20 9.34 6.89
C PRO A 37 -8.75 9.52 6.46
N LEU A 38 -7.78 9.18 7.33
CA LEU A 38 -6.35 9.27 7.04
C LEU A 38 -5.70 7.91 7.34
N LEU A 39 -5.15 7.28 6.31
CA LEU A 39 -4.33 6.08 6.44
C LEU A 39 -2.87 6.47 6.28
N VAL A 40 -2.00 5.82 7.06
CA VAL A 40 -0.55 6.06 7.04
C VAL A 40 0.12 4.75 6.71
N ALA A 41 0.70 4.66 5.51
CA ALA A 41 1.43 3.50 5.04
C ALA A 41 2.93 3.83 5.00
N GLU A 42 3.69 3.20 5.90
CA GLU A 42 5.15 3.36 5.96
C GLU A 42 5.81 2.20 5.20
N THR A 43 6.45 2.47 4.06
CA THR A 43 7.10 1.44 3.23
C THR A 43 8.18 2.05 2.34
N HIS A 44 9.21 1.27 2.03
CA HIS A 44 10.21 1.60 1.02
C HIS A 44 9.82 1.12 -0.40
N ASP A 45 8.79 0.27 -0.50
CA ASP A 45 8.29 -0.26 -1.76
C ASP A 45 6.99 0.46 -2.14
N GLU A 46 7.15 1.64 -2.73
CA GLU A 46 6.04 2.48 -3.18
C GLU A 46 5.23 1.79 -4.29
N SER A 47 5.91 1.21 -5.28
CA SER A 47 5.27 0.54 -6.41
C SER A 47 4.30 -0.56 -5.95
N ARG A 48 4.75 -1.44 -5.05
CA ARG A 48 3.90 -2.50 -4.51
C ARG A 48 2.73 -1.96 -3.69
N ALA A 49 2.95 -0.92 -2.90
CA ALA A 49 1.89 -0.29 -2.12
C ALA A 49 0.81 0.32 -3.04
N LEU A 50 1.22 1.01 -4.10
CA LEU A 50 0.31 1.56 -5.11
C LEU A 50 -0.45 0.46 -5.86
N GLU A 51 0.19 -0.64 -6.22
CA GLU A 51 -0.47 -1.81 -6.82
C GLU A 51 -1.54 -2.40 -5.88
N MET A 52 -1.20 -2.56 -4.59
CA MET A 52 -2.14 -3.07 -3.58
C MET A 52 -3.33 -2.11 -3.41
N LEU A 53 -3.06 -0.81 -3.23
CA LEU A 53 -4.09 0.23 -3.12
C LEU A 53 -4.98 0.27 -4.36
N THR A 54 -4.40 0.11 -5.55
CA THR A 54 -5.14 0.03 -6.82
C THR A 54 -6.09 -1.17 -6.82
N ARG A 55 -5.60 -2.37 -6.47
CA ARG A 55 -6.44 -3.57 -6.38
C ARG A 55 -7.59 -3.40 -5.38
N VAL A 56 -7.32 -2.75 -4.24
CA VAL A 56 -8.35 -2.47 -3.24
C VAL A 56 -9.38 -1.47 -3.79
N ALA A 57 -8.95 -0.36 -4.38
CA ALA A 57 -9.81 0.66 -4.94
C ALA A 57 -10.74 0.09 -6.03
N VAL A 58 -10.20 -0.72 -6.95
CA VAL A 58 -11.02 -1.41 -7.97
C VAL A 58 -12.08 -2.30 -7.32
N LYS A 59 -11.70 -3.06 -6.29
CA LYS A 59 -12.63 -4.00 -5.62
C LYS A 59 -13.74 -3.28 -4.85
N GLU A 60 -13.44 -2.12 -4.27
CA GLU A 60 -14.42 -1.28 -3.57
C GLU A 60 -15.12 -0.27 -4.51
N ALA A 61 -14.85 -0.34 -5.82
CA ALA A 61 -15.40 0.56 -6.84
C ALA A 61 -15.18 2.06 -6.53
N LEU A 62 -14.04 2.39 -5.94
CA LEU A 62 -13.65 3.76 -5.61
C LEU A 62 -12.66 4.30 -6.66
N PRO A 63 -12.79 5.58 -7.08
CA PRO A 63 -11.76 6.21 -7.89
C PRO A 63 -10.49 6.38 -7.05
N LEU A 64 -9.34 6.05 -7.66
CA LEU A 64 -8.03 6.18 -7.06
C LEU A 64 -7.26 7.33 -7.71
N PHE A 65 -6.70 8.20 -6.89
CA PHE A 65 -5.80 9.26 -7.31
C PHE A 65 -4.47 9.12 -6.59
N CYS A 66 -3.39 9.47 -7.26
CA CYS A 66 -2.04 9.47 -6.73
C CYS A 66 -1.41 10.83 -6.98
N TRP A 67 -0.80 11.39 -5.95
CA TRP A 67 -0.04 12.61 -6.04
C TRP A 67 1.41 12.34 -5.69
N SER A 68 2.32 12.90 -6.48
CA SER A 68 3.74 13.04 -6.14
C SER A 68 4.17 14.50 -6.38
N ALA A 69 5.25 14.92 -5.71
CA ALA A 69 5.82 16.25 -5.94
C ALA A 69 6.38 16.45 -7.36
N THR A 70 6.60 15.37 -8.12
CA THR A 70 7.13 15.40 -9.49
C THR A 70 6.05 15.38 -10.56
N ASP A 71 4.97 14.63 -10.32
CA ASP A 71 3.96 14.33 -11.34
C ASP A 71 2.61 14.99 -11.06
N GLY A 72 2.45 15.56 -9.85
CA GLY A 72 1.20 16.16 -9.40
C GLY A 72 0.10 15.12 -9.21
N LEU A 73 -1.15 15.58 -9.14
CA LEU A 73 -2.30 14.70 -8.91
C LEU A 73 -2.71 14.01 -10.22
N GLN A 74 -2.61 12.69 -10.23
CA GLN A 74 -3.00 11.83 -11.34
C GLN A 74 -4.10 10.86 -10.90
N ARG A 75 -4.95 10.44 -11.84
CA ARG A 75 -5.90 9.37 -11.60
C ARG A 75 -5.26 8.03 -11.97
N LEU A 76 -5.26 7.07 -11.05
CA LEU A 76 -4.77 5.72 -11.31
C LEU A 76 -5.92 4.83 -11.80
N GLY A 77 -5.72 4.15 -12.94
CA GLY A 77 -6.70 3.24 -13.56
C GLY A 77 -7.19 3.67 -14.95
N PHE A 78 -8.24 3.03 -15.44
CA PHE A 78 -8.82 3.32 -16.76
C PHE A 78 -9.91 4.40 -16.68
N GLY A 79 -9.71 5.50 -17.41
CA GLY A 79 -10.67 6.60 -17.55
C GLY A 79 -10.00 7.96 -17.41
N GLU A 80 -10.27 8.85 -18.38
CA GLU A 80 -9.54 10.07 -18.72
C GLU A 80 -8.99 10.94 -17.56
N LEU A 81 -7.82 11.52 -17.87
CA LEU A 81 -7.01 12.47 -17.10
C LEU A 81 -7.82 13.69 -16.63
N PRO A 82 -7.62 14.17 -15.39
CA PRO A 82 -7.72 15.60 -15.12
C PRO A 82 -6.53 16.33 -15.73
N ALA A 83 -6.81 17.53 -16.22
CA ALA A 83 -5.97 18.38 -17.03
C ALA A 83 -4.63 18.77 -16.40
N LYS A 84 -3.60 18.81 -17.27
CA LYS A 84 -2.52 19.80 -17.55
C LYS A 84 -2.11 20.92 -16.58
N ASP A 85 -2.73 21.08 -15.42
CA ASP A 85 -2.19 21.90 -14.35
C ASP A 85 -1.53 20.95 -13.36
N SER A 86 -0.22 20.79 -13.47
CA SER A 86 0.56 20.00 -12.52
C SER A 86 0.35 20.61 -11.13
N LEU A 87 -0.59 20.06 -10.36
CA LEU A 87 -0.84 20.41 -8.96
C LEU A 87 0.32 19.87 -8.12
N LEU A 88 1.53 20.42 -8.34
CA LEU A 88 2.77 19.98 -7.71
C LEU A 88 2.89 20.50 -6.28
N GLU A 89 2.19 21.60 -5.96
CA GLU A 89 2.23 22.18 -4.62
C GLU A 89 1.26 21.42 -3.69
N PRO A 90 1.71 20.99 -2.49
CA PRO A 90 0.91 20.25 -1.52
C PRO A 90 -0.41 20.94 -1.13
N ASP A 91 -0.39 22.26 -0.94
CA ASP A 91 -1.59 23.00 -0.55
C ASP A 91 -2.57 23.15 -1.72
N ALA A 92 -2.06 23.29 -2.95
CA ALA A 92 -2.86 23.31 -4.16
C ALA A 92 -3.58 21.97 -4.39
N VAL A 93 -2.87 20.83 -4.28
CA VAL A 93 -3.51 19.52 -4.42
C VAL A 93 -4.53 19.27 -3.33
N LEU A 94 -4.22 19.56 -2.07
CA LEU A 94 -5.17 19.36 -0.97
C LEU A 94 -6.38 20.30 -1.08
N GLY A 95 -6.19 21.51 -1.60
CA GLY A 95 -7.28 22.41 -1.96
C GLY A 95 -8.20 21.81 -3.02
N ALA A 96 -7.64 21.22 -4.08
CA ALA A 96 -8.40 20.53 -5.12
C ALA A 96 -9.15 19.30 -4.59
N VAL A 97 -8.50 18.47 -3.77
CA VAL A 97 -9.14 17.31 -3.12
C VAL A 97 -10.30 17.75 -2.24
N LYS A 98 -10.12 18.80 -1.42
CA LYS A 98 -11.17 19.35 -0.55
C LYS A 98 -12.39 19.87 -1.34
N ALA A 99 -12.16 20.40 -2.54
CA ALA A 99 -13.21 20.92 -3.42
C ALA A 99 -14.00 19.81 -4.14
N GLN A 100 -13.42 18.61 -4.27
CA GLN A 100 -14.08 17.50 -4.94
C GLN A 100 -15.30 16.99 -4.15
N ARG A 101 -16.35 16.64 -4.89
CA ARG A 101 -17.66 16.27 -4.31
C ARG A 101 -17.97 14.78 -4.33
N GLU A 102 -17.22 14.00 -5.09
CA GLU A 102 -17.36 12.55 -5.18
C GLU A 102 -16.35 11.86 -4.28
N ALA A 103 -16.77 10.81 -3.59
CA ALA A 103 -15.88 9.99 -2.76
C ALA A 103 -14.68 9.47 -3.58
N GLY A 104 -13.51 9.42 -2.96
CA GLY A 104 -12.31 8.92 -3.62
C GLY A 104 -11.21 8.54 -2.64
N LEU A 105 -10.30 7.70 -3.13
CA LEU A 105 -9.07 7.34 -2.43
C LEU A 105 -7.92 8.17 -3.02
N TYR A 106 -7.22 8.91 -2.17
CA TYR A 106 -6.13 9.81 -2.57
C TYR A 106 -4.83 9.38 -1.92
N VAL A 107 -3.91 8.85 -2.71
CA VAL A 107 -2.57 8.49 -2.27
C VAL A 107 -1.65 9.69 -2.43
N LEU A 108 -0.97 10.06 -1.36
CA LEU A 108 -0.07 11.19 -1.27
C LEU A 108 1.34 10.64 -1.04
N CYS A 109 2.07 10.42 -2.12
CA CYS A 109 3.44 9.88 -2.08
C CYS A 109 4.41 10.93 -1.56
N ASP A 110 5.26 10.52 -0.62
CA ASP A 110 6.33 11.33 -0.02
C ASP A 110 5.90 12.73 0.47
N MET A 111 4.66 12.82 1.00
CA MET A 111 4.12 14.06 1.57
C MET A 111 4.73 14.42 2.95
N HIS A 112 5.47 13.50 3.57
CA HIS A 112 6.02 13.66 4.92
C HIS A 112 6.86 14.94 5.15
N PRO A 113 7.67 15.46 4.21
CA PRO A 113 8.44 16.69 4.44
C PRO A 113 7.54 17.93 4.60
N TYR A 114 6.34 17.89 4.01
CA TYR A 114 5.39 19.01 4.01
C TYR A 114 4.49 19.02 5.26
N LEU A 115 4.53 17.99 6.10
CA LEU A 115 3.76 17.93 7.35
C LEU A 115 4.28 18.91 8.43
N GLY A 116 5.40 19.59 8.18
CA GLY A 116 5.86 20.72 8.99
C GLY A 116 5.10 22.03 8.71
N ASP A 117 4.39 22.13 7.59
CA ASP A 117 3.60 23.32 7.25
C ASP A 117 2.20 23.27 7.90
N PRO A 118 1.86 24.22 8.80
CA PRO A 118 0.54 24.27 9.42
C PRO A 118 -0.63 24.33 8.42
N ARG A 119 -0.42 24.92 7.23
CA ARG A 119 -1.45 24.98 6.18
C ARG A 119 -1.77 23.60 5.64
N VAL A 120 -0.75 22.81 5.31
CA VAL A 120 -0.89 21.41 4.84
C VAL A 120 -1.61 20.57 5.89
N VAL A 121 -1.17 20.67 7.16
CA VAL A 121 -1.80 19.96 8.28
C VAL A 121 -3.27 20.37 8.45
N ARG A 122 -3.57 21.67 8.34
CA ARG A 122 -4.94 22.17 8.45
C ARG A 122 -5.83 21.67 7.32
N LEU A 123 -5.33 21.62 6.09
CA LEU A 123 -6.05 21.12 4.92
C LEU A 123 -6.33 19.62 5.03
N LEU A 124 -5.34 18.80 5.42
CA LEU A 124 -5.52 17.38 5.71
C LEU A 124 -6.63 17.17 6.75
N LYS A 125 -6.61 17.97 7.84
CA LYS A 125 -7.64 17.92 8.88
C LYS A 125 -9.02 18.30 8.37
N ASP A 126 -9.13 19.36 7.56
CA ASP A 126 -10.39 19.79 6.97
C ASP A 126 -11.02 18.72 6.07
N ILE A 127 -10.21 18.04 5.25
CA ILE A 127 -10.66 16.92 4.41
C ILE A 127 -11.12 15.77 5.31
N ALA A 128 -10.29 15.38 6.29
CA ALA A 128 -10.57 14.25 7.16
C ALA A 128 -11.85 14.44 8.00
N LEU A 129 -12.12 15.65 8.48
CA LEU A 129 -13.34 15.96 9.23
C LEU A 129 -14.61 15.84 8.39
N ARG A 130 -14.51 15.99 7.07
CA ARG A 130 -15.64 15.87 6.11
C ARG A 130 -15.80 14.47 5.55
N TYR A 131 -15.07 13.48 6.05
CA TYR A 131 -15.15 12.10 5.58
C TYR A 131 -16.57 11.54 5.56
N ARG A 132 -17.35 11.77 6.62
CA ARG A 132 -18.74 11.25 6.68
C ARG A 132 -19.68 11.92 5.67
N GLU A 133 -19.32 13.10 5.16
CA GLU A 133 -20.13 13.84 4.19
C GLU A 133 -19.74 13.50 2.74
N ILE A 134 -18.44 13.38 2.46
CA ILE A 134 -17.94 13.21 1.08
C ILE A 134 -17.39 11.80 0.82
N GLY A 135 -16.77 11.16 1.81
CA GLY A 135 -16.12 9.86 1.66
C GLY A 135 -14.68 9.90 1.16
N HIS A 136 -13.99 11.04 1.28
CA HIS A 136 -12.57 11.17 0.91
C HIS A 136 -11.68 10.43 1.89
N THR A 137 -10.98 9.39 1.42
CA THR A 137 -9.94 8.71 2.19
C THR A 137 -8.57 9.17 1.69
N LEU A 138 -7.75 9.70 2.59
CA LEU A 138 -6.38 10.11 2.30
C LEU A 138 -5.42 9.01 2.75
N VAL A 139 -4.44 8.67 1.92
CA VAL A 139 -3.38 7.70 2.23
C VAL A 139 -2.04 8.41 2.14
N LEU A 140 -1.38 8.62 3.28
CA LEU A 140 0.00 9.09 3.32
C LEU A 140 0.91 7.90 3.09
N LEU A 141 1.59 7.87 1.94
CA LEU A 141 2.51 6.82 1.55
C LEU A 141 3.93 7.39 1.55
N SER A 142 4.79 6.89 2.43
CA SER A 142 6.20 7.33 2.49
C SER A 142 7.04 6.27 3.21
N TYR A 143 8.36 6.39 3.17
CA TYR A 143 9.22 5.50 3.97
C TYR A 143 9.08 5.72 5.49
N ARG A 144 8.74 6.93 5.92
CA ARG A 144 8.46 7.32 7.31
C ARG A 144 7.53 8.53 7.33
N VAL A 145 6.57 8.53 8.26
CA VAL A 145 5.64 9.65 8.43
C VAL A 145 5.47 10.02 9.91
N ASP A 146 6.04 11.16 10.30
CA ASP A 146 5.84 11.73 11.63
C ASP A 146 4.51 12.51 11.68
N ILE A 147 3.45 11.84 12.14
CA ILE A 147 2.10 12.42 12.12
C ILE A 147 1.93 13.54 13.17
N PRO A 148 1.55 14.77 12.73
CA PRO A 148 1.24 15.87 13.62
C PRO A 148 0.14 15.52 14.65
N PRO A 149 0.25 15.98 15.91
CA PRO A 149 -0.72 15.68 16.97
C PRO A 149 -2.19 15.94 16.58
N GLU A 150 -2.43 16.95 15.75
CA GLU A 150 -3.73 17.37 15.25
C GLU A 150 -4.41 16.31 14.37
N LEU A 151 -3.62 15.46 13.72
CA LEU A 151 -4.08 14.42 12.80
C LEU A 151 -4.12 13.04 13.45
N ARG A 152 -3.39 12.81 14.55
CA ARG A 152 -3.25 11.47 15.18
C ARG A 152 -4.57 10.75 15.46
N ARG A 153 -5.60 11.46 15.90
CA ARG A 153 -6.91 10.86 16.21
C ARG A 153 -7.77 10.54 14.98
N LEU A 154 -7.41 11.12 13.84
CA LEU A 154 -8.06 10.91 12.54
C LEU A 154 -7.29 9.90 11.69
N ALA A 155 -6.13 9.47 12.15
CA ALA A 155 -5.20 8.63 11.43
C ALA A 155 -5.20 7.19 11.95
N ALA A 156 -5.09 6.22 11.05
CA ALA A 156 -4.68 4.87 11.39
C ALA A 156 -3.42 4.48 10.61
N LYS A 157 -2.53 3.75 11.26
CA LYS A 157 -1.38 3.15 10.59
C LYS A 157 -1.81 1.87 9.87
N VAL A 158 -1.28 1.67 8.67
CA VAL A 158 -1.39 0.44 7.89
C VAL A 158 -0.01 -0.19 7.87
N GLU A 159 0.09 -1.42 8.35
CA GLU A 159 1.29 -2.24 8.15
C GLU A 159 1.15 -2.93 6.78
N LEU A 160 2.02 -2.59 5.85
CA LEU A 160 2.17 -3.32 4.59
C LEU A 160 3.29 -4.34 4.80
N SER A 161 2.95 -5.62 4.92
CA SER A 161 3.95 -6.66 5.16
C SER A 161 4.90 -6.75 3.98
N LEU A 162 6.18 -7.00 4.29
CA LEU A 162 7.18 -7.34 3.27
C LEU A 162 6.72 -8.60 2.49
N PRO A 163 7.05 -8.70 1.19
CA PRO A 163 6.70 -9.86 0.39
C PRO A 163 7.22 -11.14 1.04
N ASP A 164 6.40 -12.18 1.06
CA ASP A 164 6.83 -13.48 1.56
C ASP A 164 7.83 -14.13 0.59
N GLU A 165 8.49 -15.21 1.05
CA GLU A 165 9.53 -15.89 0.29
C GLU A 165 9.02 -16.46 -1.05
N GLU A 166 7.72 -16.73 -1.17
CA GLU A 166 7.07 -17.24 -2.37
C GLU A 166 6.80 -16.12 -3.40
N GLU A 167 6.48 -14.92 -2.93
CA GLU A 167 6.33 -13.70 -3.72
C GLU A 167 7.67 -13.21 -4.28
N ILE A 168 8.73 -13.22 -3.47
CA ILE A 168 10.10 -12.95 -3.94
C ILE A 168 10.47 -13.92 -5.07
N MET A 169 10.15 -15.20 -4.90
CA MET A 169 10.42 -16.21 -5.93
C MET A 169 9.58 -16.02 -7.19
N THR A 170 8.37 -15.47 -7.08
CA THR A 170 7.52 -15.16 -8.23
C THR A 170 8.07 -13.96 -9.00
N ILE A 171 8.45 -12.88 -8.31
CA ILE A 171 9.09 -11.71 -8.93
C ILE A 171 10.41 -12.12 -9.62
N VAL A 172 11.24 -12.93 -8.97
CA VAL A 172 12.49 -13.46 -9.56
C VAL A 172 12.21 -14.28 -10.81
N ARG A 173 11.14 -15.10 -10.83
CA ARG A 173 10.76 -15.90 -12.00
C ARG A 173 10.23 -15.03 -13.14
N GLU A 174 9.41 -14.02 -12.83
CA GLU A 174 8.89 -13.10 -13.83
C GLU A 174 10.00 -12.27 -14.47
N GLU A 175 10.95 -11.78 -13.67
CA GLU A 175 12.08 -11.02 -14.18
C GLU A 175 13.06 -11.91 -14.96
N ALA A 176 13.28 -13.16 -14.52
CA ALA A 176 14.04 -14.15 -15.27
C ALA A 176 13.37 -14.48 -16.62
N LYS A 177 12.04 -14.52 -16.66
CA LYS A 177 11.26 -14.77 -17.87
C LYS A 177 11.34 -13.57 -18.83
N ARG A 178 11.19 -12.35 -18.33
CA ARG A 178 11.38 -11.10 -19.12
C ARG A 178 12.80 -11.01 -19.68
N TRP A 179 13.81 -11.39 -18.90
CA TRP A 179 15.19 -11.43 -19.36
C TRP A 179 15.42 -12.51 -20.43
N GLN A 180 14.77 -13.68 -20.32
CA GLN A 180 14.81 -14.73 -21.35
C GLN A 180 14.11 -14.31 -22.65
N GLU A 181 12.99 -13.60 -22.55
CA GLU A 181 12.24 -13.06 -23.68
C GLU A 181 13.00 -11.92 -24.38
N ALA A 182 13.63 -11.02 -23.61
CA ALA A 182 14.48 -9.95 -24.12
C ALA A 182 15.82 -10.46 -24.71
N SER A 183 16.35 -11.58 -24.21
CA SER A 183 17.64 -12.16 -24.64
C SER A 183 17.53 -13.15 -25.81
N GLY A 184 16.36 -13.25 -26.46
CA GLY A 184 16.19 -14.02 -27.70
C GLY A 184 16.49 -15.51 -27.57
N GLY A 185 16.17 -16.14 -26.42
CA GLY A 185 16.22 -17.60 -26.28
C GLY A 185 17.62 -18.23 -26.18
N LYS A 186 18.69 -17.46 -25.89
CA LYS A 186 19.95 -18.09 -25.48
C LYS A 186 19.78 -18.70 -24.09
N ARG A 187 19.65 -20.04 -24.05
CA ARG A 187 19.67 -20.85 -22.82
C ARG A 187 20.94 -20.54 -22.03
N VAL A 188 20.85 -19.65 -21.05
CA VAL A 188 21.87 -19.56 -20.02
C VAL A 188 21.75 -20.82 -19.19
N LYS A 189 22.81 -21.64 -19.22
CA LYS A 189 23.03 -22.68 -18.21
C LYS A 189 23.23 -21.95 -16.88
N THR A 190 22.12 -21.61 -16.23
CA THR A 190 22.12 -21.01 -14.90
C THR A 190 22.47 -22.12 -13.93
N ASP A 191 23.76 -22.22 -13.65
CA ASP A 191 24.30 -23.10 -12.64
C ASP A 191 23.62 -22.76 -11.31
N SER A 192 23.01 -23.77 -10.68
CA SER A 192 22.20 -23.63 -9.45
C SER A 192 22.97 -22.99 -8.29
N ARG A 193 24.30 -22.89 -8.39
CA ARG A 193 25.19 -22.17 -7.47
C ARG A 193 25.12 -20.65 -7.56
N THR A 194 24.83 -20.07 -8.72
CA THR A 194 24.90 -18.61 -8.94
C THR A 194 23.67 -17.89 -8.39
N LEU A 195 22.50 -18.52 -8.45
CA LEU A 195 21.26 -18.01 -7.87
C LEU A 195 21.35 -17.84 -6.34
N GLY A 196 22.06 -18.73 -5.65
CA GLY A 196 22.27 -18.65 -4.20
C GLY A 196 23.26 -17.57 -3.75
N GLN A 197 24.07 -17.01 -4.67
CA GLN A 197 24.98 -15.90 -4.36
C GLN A 197 24.29 -14.54 -4.51
N LEU A 198 23.36 -14.41 -5.45
CA LEU A 198 22.58 -13.17 -5.66
C LEU A 198 21.61 -12.90 -4.49
N THR A 199 21.01 -13.94 -3.90
CA THR A 199 20.14 -13.80 -2.72
C THR A 199 20.90 -13.38 -1.47
N ARG A 200 22.22 -13.57 -1.43
CA ARG A 200 23.07 -13.22 -0.28
C ARG A 200 23.52 -11.75 -0.31
N SER A 201 23.64 -11.14 -1.49
CA SER A 201 23.98 -9.72 -1.65
C SER A 201 22.79 -8.77 -1.49
N LEU A 202 21.56 -9.27 -1.63
CA LEU A 202 20.32 -8.50 -1.44
C LEU A 202 19.82 -8.49 0.03
N ARG A 203 20.49 -9.24 0.92
CA ARG A 203 20.24 -9.27 2.37
C ARG A 203 21.21 -8.40 3.18
N GLY A 204 22.08 -7.64 2.50
CA GLY A 204 23.05 -6.72 3.10
C GLY A 204 22.58 -5.29 3.05
#